data_AF-A0A645ICD6-F1
#
_entry.id   AF-A0A645ICD6-F1
#
_cell.length_a   1.000
_cell.length_b   1.000
_cell.length_c   1.000
_cell.angle_alpha   90.00
_cell.angle_beta   90.00
_cell.angle_gamma   90.00
#
_symmetry.space_group_name_H-M   'P 1'
#
loop_
_entity.id
_entity.type
_entity.pdbx_description
1 polymer ?
#
loop_
_entity_poly.entity_id
_entity_poly.type
_entity_poly.pdbx_seq_one_letter_code
_entity_poly.pdbx_strand_id
1 'polypeptide(L)'
;MINDFARALFSSGKHYLPSDQMIPGRTEYGSNKNMQLIRYSEILLMYAEALTNGATGSVMTADQAVNLVRKRAGLSNLSGVTHQQVMDEKFAELAMEWGTRYYDMLRLEKYNELSYDGRTFTPDLAFLPYPQNQVDQLPALRKK
;
A
#
# COMPACT_ATOMS: atom_id res chain seq x y z
N MET A 1 -3.33 -25.18 -4.75
CA MET A 1 -2.13 -24.54 -5.31
C MET A 1 -2.58 -23.65 -6.45
N ILE A 2 -2.27 -22.35 -6.41
CA ILE A 2 -2.55 -21.44 -7.51
C ILE A 2 -1.42 -21.64 -8.52
N ASN A 3 -1.71 -22.37 -9.60
CA ASN A 3 -0.73 -22.79 -10.62
C ASN A 3 -0.72 -21.89 -11.87
N ASP A 4 -1.33 -20.70 -11.80
CA ASP A 4 -1.35 -19.78 -12.93
C ASP A 4 -0.37 -18.62 -12.70
N PHE A 5 0.83 -18.78 -13.24
CA PHE A 5 1.94 -17.82 -13.17
C PHE A 5 1.96 -16.86 -14.38
N ALA A 6 0.95 -16.90 -15.27
CA ALA A 6 0.91 -16.03 -16.45
C ALA A 6 0.91 -14.54 -16.10
N ARG A 7 0.48 -14.19 -14.88
CA ARG A 7 0.46 -12.82 -14.36
C ARG A 7 1.68 -12.43 -13.52
N ALA A 8 2.65 -13.31 -13.32
CA ALA A 8 3.84 -12.99 -12.52
C ALA A 8 4.66 -11.84 -13.12
N LEU A 9 4.61 -11.67 -14.45
CA LEU A 9 5.21 -10.54 -15.16
C LEU A 9 4.57 -9.17 -14.81
N PHE A 10 3.40 -9.15 -14.17
CA PHE A 10 2.77 -7.94 -13.64
C PHE A 10 3.09 -7.70 -12.16
N SER A 11 3.92 -8.55 -11.53
CA SER A 11 4.36 -8.33 -10.16
C SER A 11 5.32 -7.14 -10.07
N SER A 12 5.02 -6.25 -9.12
CA SER A 12 5.62 -4.93 -8.97
C SER A 12 7.12 -4.84 -9.30
N GLY A 13 7.42 -4.03 -10.31
CA GLY A 13 8.76 -3.59 -10.70
C GLY A 13 9.50 -2.78 -9.65
N LYS A 14 8.81 -2.33 -8.60
CA LYS A 14 9.32 -1.38 -7.61
C LYS A 14 10.30 -1.99 -6.61
N HIS A 15 10.32 -3.31 -6.49
CA HIS A 15 11.22 -4.02 -5.61
C HIS A 15 12.52 -4.30 -6.37
N TYR A 16 13.61 -3.59 -6.03
CA TYR A 16 14.92 -3.79 -6.64
C TYR A 16 15.94 -4.18 -5.57
N LEU A 17 16.82 -5.12 -5.91
CA LEU A 17 18.13 -5.25 -5.26
C LEU A 17 19.15 -4.38 -6.00
N PRO A 18 20.13 -3.81 -5.28
CA PRO A 18 21.36 -3.31 -5.89
C PRO A 18 22.00 -4.38 -6.79
N SER A 19 22.60 -3.97 -7.91
CA SER A 19 23.14 -4.91 -8.91
C SER A 19 24.25 -5.82 -8.37
N ASP A 20 24.93 -5.40 -7.31
CA ASP A 20 25.96 -6.14 -6.57
C ASP A 20 25.40 -7.12 -5.52
N GLN A 21 24.09 -7.09 -5.27
CA GLN A 21 23.38 -7.99 -4.34
C GLN A 21 22.51 -9.03 -5.07
N MET A 22 22.63 -9.13 -6.40
CA MET A 22 21.94 -10.13 -7.20
C MET A 22 22.53 -11.52 -6.96
N ILE A 23 21.68 -12.54 -6.80
CA ILE A 23 22.13 -13.94 -6.74
C ILE A 23 22.62 -14.35 -8.15
N PRO A 24 23.89 -14.78 -8.32
CA PRO A 24 24.42 -15.20 -9.61
C PRO A 24 23.56 -16.30 -10.26
N GLY A 25 23.33 -16.19 -11.57
CA GLY A 25 22.52 -17.15 -12.33
C GLY A 25 21.01 -16.96 -12.22
N ARG A 26 20.52 -16.02 -11.42
CA ARG A 26 19.09 -15.71 -11.30
C ARG A 26 18.76 -14.43 -12.07
N THR A 27 18.53 -14.57 -13.39
CA THR A 27 18.36 -13.46 -14.34
C THR A 27 16.92 -13.26 -14.81
N GLU A 28 15.96 -13.98 -14.23
CA GLU A 28 14.56 -13.92 -14.63
C GLU A 28 13.87 -12.64 -14.12
N TYR A 29 12.88 -12.16 -14.88
CA TYR A 29 12.06 -11.03 -14.47
C TYR A 29 11.33 -11.33 -13.15
N GLY A 30 11.50 -10.46 -12.14
CA GLY A 30 10.90 -10.64 -10.82
C GLY A 30 11.77 -11.44 -9.84
N SER A 31 12.87 -12.03 -10.28
CA SER A 31 13.89 -12.57 -9.40
C SER A 31 14.71 -11.46 -8.73
N ASN A 32 15.37 -11.78 -7.61
CA ASN A 32 16.26 -10.84 -6.91
C ASN A 32 15.57 -9.51 -6.52
N LYS A 33 14.33 -9.61 -6.05
CA LYS A 33 13.54 -8.47 -5.56
C LYS A 33 13.24 -8.65 -4.08
N ASN A 34 13.51 -7.62 -3.27
CA ASN A 34 13.09 -7.59 -1.87
C ASN A 34 11.71 -6.94 -1.76
N MET A 35 10.70 -7.71 -1.37
CA MET A 35 9.38 -7.19 -1.02
C MET A 35 9.51 -6.28 0.21
N GLN A 36 9.19 -4.99 0.05
CA GLN A 36 9.22 -4.04 1.15
C GLN A 36 7.87 -4.12 1.87
N LEU A 37 7.86 -4.71 3.06
CA LEU A 37 6.66 -4.79 3.89
C LEU A 37 6.41 -3.49 4.66
N ILE A 38 7.50 -2.88 5.14
CA ILE A 38 7.50 -1.61 5.86
C ILE A 38 8.74 -0.85 5.43
N ARG A 39 8.62 0.46 5.24
CA ARG A 39 9.77 1.34 5.00
C ARG A 39 9.58 2.70 5.65
N TYR A 40 10.69 3.40 5.82
CA TYR A 40 10.70 4.63 6.61
C TYR A 40 9.75 5.72 6.08
N SER A 41 9.60 5.88 4.75
CA SER A 41 8.65 6.85 4.20
C SER A 41 7.20 6.54 4.56
N GLU A 42 6.83 5.25 4.68
CA GLU A 42 5.48 4.88 5.14
C GLU A 42 5.26 5.32 6.59
N ILE A 43 6.26 5.13 7.46
CA ILE A 43 6.21 5.60 8.86
C ILE A 43 6.04 7.13 8.91
N LEU A 44 6.82 7.86 8.10
CA LEU A 44 6.72 9.32 8.01
C LEU A 44 5.32 9.78 7.55
N LEU A 45 4.76 9.14 6.54
CA LEU A 45 3.45 9.50 5.99
C LEU A 45 2.30 9.07 6.92
N MET A 46 2.40 7.92 7.61
CA MET A 46 1.45 7.55 8.67
C MET A 46 1.49 8.53 9.85
N TYR A 47 2.69 9.00 10.23
CA TYR A 47 2.83 10.03 11.27
C TYR A 47 2.19 11.36 10.83
N ALA A 48 2.48 11.83 9.61
CA ALA A 48 1.86 13.04 9.07
C ALA A 48 0.33 12.91 8.97
N GLU A 49 -0.16 11.73 8.61
CA GLU A 49 -1.58 11.43 8.55
C GLU A 49 -2.24 11.52 9.93
N ALA A 50 -1.61 10.96 10.97
CA ALA A 50 -2.11 11.06 12.34
C ALA A 50 -2.20 12.52 12.80
N LEU A 51 -1.15 13.32 12.56
CA LEU A 51 -1.13 14.74 12.92
C LEU A 51 -2.21 15.55 12.20
N THR A 52 -2.39 15.32 10.90
CA THR A 52 -3.41 16.01 10.10
C THR A 52 -4.84 15.57 10.45
N ASN A 53 -5.00 14.44 11.15
CA ASN A 53 -6.24 13.98 11.75
C ASN A 53 -6.42 14.38 13.23
N GLY A 54 -5.61 15.33 13.73
CA GLY A 54 -5.77 15.92 15.06
C GLY A 54 -4.99 15.22 16.18
N ALA A 55 -4.11 14.26 15.86
CA ALA A 55 -3.15 13.78 16.84
C ALA A 55 -2.13 14.87 17.21
N THR A 56 -1.58 14.80 18.42
CA THR A 56 -0.48 15.65 18.85
C THR A 56 0.83 14.87 18.78
N GLY A 57 1.88 15.48 18.23
CA GLY A 57 3.22 14.90 18.19
C GLY A 57 4.29 15.95 18.45
N SER A 58 5.36 15.55 19.13
CA SER A 58 6.45 16.44 19.56
C SER A 58 7.73 16.27 18.72
N VAL A 59 7.82 15.23 17.89
CA VAL A 59 9.05 14.87 17.17
C VAL A 59 9.27 15.76 15.95
N MET A 60 8.23 15.98 15.15
CA MET A 60 8.24 16.86 13.97
C MET A 60 6.81 17.23 13.56
N THR A 61 6.66 18.22 12.69
CA THR A 61 5.37 18.60 12.11
C THR A 61 4.98 17.69 10.93
N ALA A 62 3.71 17.72 10.53
CA ALA A 62 3.25 17.01 9.32
C ALA A 62 4.00 17.49 8.07
N ASP A 63 4.20 18.80 7.93
CA ASP A 63 5.00 19.41 6.86
C ASP A 63 6.41 18.82 6.81
N GLN A 64 7.08 18.73 7.96
CA GLN A 64 8.44 18.19 8.03
C GLN A 64 8.49 16.72 7.59
N ALA A 65 7.56 15.90 8.07
CA ALA A 65 7.49 14.48 7.72
C ALA A 65 7.25 14.26 6.21
N VAL A 66 6.28 14.97 5.63
CA VAL A 66 5.95 14.89 4.19
C VAL A 66 7.09 15.42 3.34
N ASN A 67 7.71 16.54 3.75
CA ASN A 67 8.80 17.14 2.98
C ASN A 67 10.09 16.30 2.97
N LEU A 68 10.32 15.43 3.97
CA LEU A 68 11.41 14.45 3.90
C LEU A 68 11.22 13.48 2.73
N VAL A 69 9.99 13.02 2.49
CA VAL A 69 9.65 12.15 1.37
C VAL A 69 9.75 12.90 0.04
N ARG A 70 9.13 14.08 -0.04
CA ARG A 70 9.13 14.93 -1.24
C ARG A 70 10.55 15.34 -1.66
N LYS A 71 11.40 15.75 -0.72
CA LYS A 71 12.79 16.12 -0.98
C LYS A 71 13.59 14.95 -1.57
N ARG A 72 13.39 13.72 -1.07
CA ARG A 72 14.04 12.52 -1.64
C ARG A 72 13.58 12.29 -3.08
N ALA A 73 12.31 12.54 -3.38
CA ALA A 73 11.75 12.44 -4.72
C ALA A 73 12.07 13.65 -5.63
N GLY A 74 12.82 14.67 -5.16
CA GLY A 74 13.15 15.86 -5.94
C GLY A 74 11.99 16.85 -6.12
N LEU A 75 10.94 16.73 -5.29
CA LEU A 75 9.77 17.61 -5.32
C LEU A 75 9.96 18.83 -4.40
N SER A 76 9.29 19.93 -4.73
CA SER A 76 9.27 21.15 -3.91
C SER A 76 8.63 20.90 -2.55
N ASN A 77 8.98 21.67 -1.52
CA ASN A 77 8.35 21.53 -0.21
C ASN A 77 6.90 22.04 -0.20
N LEU A 78 6.07 21.43 0.64
CA LEU A 78 4.74 21.92 1.01
C LEU A 78 4.78 22.63 2.38
N SER A 79 3.81 23.50 2.61
CA SER A 79 3.56 24.12 3.92
C SER A 79 2.06 24.06 4.22
N GLY A 80 1.70 23.85 5.49
CA GLY A 80 0.30 23.71 5.89
C GLY A 80 -0.34 22.47 5.29
N VAL A 81 0.39 21.34 5.31
CA VAL A 81 -0.04 20.11 4.66
C VAL A 81 -1.39 19.67 5.21
N THR A 82 -2.35 19.50 4.28
CA THR A 82 -3.69 18.99 4.57
C THR A 82 -3.71 17.46 4.62
N HIS A 83 -4.70 16.89 5.30
CA HIS A 83 -4.90 15.43 5.32
C HIS A 83 -4.98 14.83 3.91
N GLN A 84 -5.69 15.49 2.98
CA GLN A 84 -5.78 15.02 1.60
C GLN A 84 -4.41 14.98 0.91
N GLN A 85 -3.58 16.02 1.07
CA GLN A 85 -2.23 16.04 0.53
C GLN A 85 -1.35 14.91 1.10
N VAL A 86 -1.49 14.57 2.39
CA VAL A 86 -0.78 13.40 2.95
C VAL A 86 -1.22 12.12 2.23
N MET A 87 -2.53 11.94 2.02
CA MET A 87 -3.04 10.75 1.34
C MET A 87 -2.63 10.67 -0.13
N ASP A 88 -2.52 11.81 -0.82
CA ASP A 88 -2.05 11.89 -2.20
C ASP A 88 -0.55 11.54 -2.28
N GLU A 89 0.26 12.07 -1.36
CA GLU A 89 1.68 11.70 -1.22
C GLU A 89 1.83 10.21 -0.92
N LYS A 90 1.03 9.67 0.00
CA LYS A 90 1.04 8.25 0.36
C LYS A 90 0.66 7.36 -0.82
N PHE A 91 -0.30 7.78 -1.63
CA PHE A 91 -0.65 7.07 -2.86
C PHE A 91 0.49 7.07 -3.88
N ALA A 92 1.07 8.24 -4.18
CA ALA A 92 2.17 8.36 -5.14
C ALA A 92 3.41 7.61 -4.66
N GLU A 93 3.75 7.76 -3.39
CA GLU A 93 4.94 7.20 -2.78
C GLU A 93 4.85 5.68 -2.64
N LEU A 94 3.71 5.12 -2.22
CA LEU A 94 3.52 3.68 -1.95
C LEU A 94 2.79 2.93 -3.08
N ALA A 95 2.60 3.55 -4.25
CA ALA A 95 1.97 2.92 -5.40
C ALA A 95 2.65 1.59 -5.76
N MET A 96 1.84 0.56 -6.05
CA MET A 96 2.30 -0.78 -6.43
C MET A 96 3.13 -1.52 -5.36
N GLU A 97 3.05 -1.12 -4.09
CA GLU A 97 3.63 -1.86 -2.95
C GLU A 97 2.59 -2.78 -2.30
N TRP A 98 2.77 -3.13 -1.02
CA TRP A 98 2.02 -4.13 -0.24
C TRP A 98 0.55 -3.77 0.03
N GLY A 99 -0.23 -3.54 -1.03
CA GLY A 99 -1.68 -3.31 -0.95
C GLY A 99 -2.08 -2.04 -0.19
N THR A 100 -1.15 -1.15 0.15
CA THR A 100 -1.39 0.01 1.03
C THR A 100 -2.59 0.83 0.58
N ARG A 101 -2.74 1.06 -0.74
CA ARG A 101 -3.88 1.81 -1.29
C ARG A 101 -5.23 1.15 -0.96
N TYR A 102 -5.35 -0.17 -1.10
CA TYR A 102 -6.60 -0.87 -0.81
C TYR A 102 -7.00 -0.69 0.66
N TYR A 103 -6.07 -0.96 1.58
CA TYR A 103 -6.32 -0.83 3.02
C TYR A 103 -6.57 0.62 3.45
N ASP A 104 -5.85 1.58 2.85
CA ASP A 104 -6.09 3.01 3.10
C ASP A 104 -7.49 3.44 2.67
N MET A 105 -7.97 2.99 1.51
CA MET A 105 -9.31 3.35 1.06
C MET A 105 -10.40 2.68 1.90
N LEU A 106 -10.19 1.45 2.37
CA LEU A 106 -11.12 0.79 3.28
C LEU A 106 -11.25 1.53 4.61
N ARG A 107 -10.13 1.80 5.30
CA ARG A 107 -10.15 2.43 6.63
C ARG A 107 -10.62 3.89 6.60
N LEU A 108 -10.50 4.57 5.46
CA LEU A 108 -11.00 5.93 5.25
C LEU A 108 -12.41 5.95 4.66
N GLU A 109 -13.03 4.78 4.46
CA GLU A 109 -14.35 4.63 3.84
C GLU A 109 -14.48 5.27 2.45
N LYS A 110 -13.35 5.37 1.73
CA LYS A 110 -13.26 5.93 0.37
C LYS A 110 -13.51 4.85 -0.70
N TYR A 111 -14.63 4.14 -0.60
CA TYR A 111 -14.95 2.98 -1.45
C TYR A 111 -15.03 3.31 -2.95
N ASN A 112 -15.42 4.53 -3.30
CA ASN A 112 -15.50 4.98 -4.69
C ASN A 112 -14.14 4.89 -5.41
N GLU A 113 -13.04 5.10 -4.69
CA GLU A 113 -11.67 5.00 -5.19
C GLU A 113 -11.25 3.57 -5.57
N LEU A 114 -12.04 2.56 -5.15
CA LEU A 114 -11.82 1.14 -5.45
C LEU A 114 -12.67 0.64 -6.62
N SER A 115 -13.58 1.47 -7.15
CA SER A 115 -14.35 1.15 -8.35
C SER A 115 -13.48 1.31 -9.59
N TYR A 116 -13.51 0.35 -10.51
CA TYR A 116 -12.65 0.35 -11.70
C TYR A 116 -13.28 -0.45 -12.85
N ASP A 117 -13.11 0.05 -14.08
CA ASP A 117 -13.48 -0.66 -15.32
C ASP A 117 -14.93 -1.20 -15.28
N GLY A 118 -15.88 -0.30 -14.96
CA GLY A 118 -17.30 -0.60 -14.86
C GLY A 118 -17.71 -1.46 -13.65
N ARG A 119 -16.76 -1.84 -12.78
CA ARG A 119 -17.05 -2.56 -11.53
C ARG A 119 -17.18 -1.57 -10.39
N THR A 120 -18.25 -1.71 -9.62
CA THR A 120 -18.50 -0.91 -8.41
C THR A 120 -18.01 -1.67 -7.19
N PHE A 121 -17.20 -1.01 -6.37
CA PHE A 121 -16.84 -1.52 -5.05
C PHE A 121 -17.87 -1.08 -4.01
N THR A 122 -18.39 -2.03 -3.25
CA THR A 122 -19.35 -1.79 -2.16
C THR A 122 -18.78 -2.26 -0.83
N PRO A 123 -19.19 -1.68 0.33
CA PRO A 123 -18.60 -2.01 1.63
C PRO A 123 -18.67 -3.50 2.02
N ASP A 124 -19.67 -4.24 1.54
CA ASP A 124 -19.82 -5.68 1.75
C ASP A 124 -18.71 -6.53 1.08
N LEU A 125 -17.96 -5.93 0.14
CA LEU A 125 -16.79 -6.51 -0.53
C LEU A 125 -15.46 -6.21 0.20
N ALA A 126 -15.49 -5.53 1.35
CA ALA A 126 -14.29 -5.22 2.14
C ALA A 126 -13.54 -6.46 2.64
N PHE A 127 -14.24 -7.60 2.75
CA PHE A 127 -13.67 -8.85 3.24
C PHE A 127 -13.81 -9.96 2.20
N LEU A 128 -12.73 -10.72 2.02
CA LEU A 128 -12.78 -11.94 1.22
C LEU A 128 -13.76 -12.94 1.85
N PRO A 129 -14.53 -13.70 1.05
CA PRO A 129 -15.34 -14.77 1.57
C PRO A 129 -14.46 -15.86 2.18
N TYR A 130 -15.00 -16.57 3.18
CA TYR A 130 -14.34 -17.77 3.68
C TYR A 130 -14.15 -18.79 2.54
N PRO A 131 -12.98 -19.44 2.45
CA PRO A 131 -12.76 -20.50 1.47
C PRO A 131 -13.81 -21.61 1.61
N GLN A 132 -14.43 -22.01 0.49
CA GLN A 132 -15.56 -22.95 0.51
C GLN A 132 -15.23 -24.28 1.22
N ASN A 133 -14.01 -24.80 1.01
CA ASN A 133 -13.53 -26.01 1.68
C ASN A 133 -13.51 -25.89 3.21
N GLN A 134 -13.26 -24.70 3.76
CA GLN A 134 -13.33 -24.45 5.21
C GLN A 134 -14.78 -24.39 5.68
N VAL A 135 -15.66 -23.78 4.90
CA VAL A 135 -17.10 -23.70 5.19
C VAL A 135 -17.78 -25.07 5.18
N ASP A 136 -17.32 -25.99 4.32
CA ASP A 136 -17.82 -27.36 4.25
C ASP A 136 -17.40 -28.20 5.47
N GLN A 137 -16.19 -27.97 5.97
CA GLN A 137 -15.65 -28.66 7.15
C GLN A 137 -16.18 -28.08 8.47
N LEU A 138 -16.43 -26.77 8.51
CA LEU A 138 -16.84 -26.04 9.70
C LEU A 138 -18.16 -25.29 9.42
N PRO A 139 -19.31 -25.95 9.63
CA PRO A 139 -20.63 -25.35 9.37
C PRO A 139 -20.89 -24.03 10.10
N ALA A 140 -20.20 -23.78 11.22
CA ALA A 140 -20.25 -22.51 11.94
C ALA A 140 -19.81 -21.30 11.09
N LEU A 141 -18.93 -21.51 10.09
CA LEU A 141 -18.43 -20.46 9.20
C LEU A 141 -19.45 -20.01 8.14
N ARG A 142 -20.63 -20.66 8.05
CA ARG A 142 -21.70 -20.27 7.11
C ARG A 142 -22.44 -19.01 7.55
N LYS A 143 -22.39 -18.65 8.83
CA LYS A 143 -23.04 -17.45 9.36
C LYS A 143 -22.02 -16.31 9.39
N LYS A 144 -22.28 -15.26 8.61
CA LYS A 144 -21.64 -13.95 8.78
C LYS A 144 -22.34 -13.18 9.89
#